data_AF-A0A1G2YZD9-F1
#
_entry.id   AF-A0A1G2YZD9-F1
#
_cell.length_a   1.000
_cell.length_b   1.000
_cell.length_c   1.000
_cell.angle_alpha   90.00
_cell.angle_beta   90.00
_cell.angle_gamma   90.00
#
_symmetry.space_group_name_H-M   'P 1'
#
loop_
_entity.id
_entity.type
_entity.pdbx_description
1 polymer ?
#
loop_
_entity_poly.entity_id
_entity_poly.type
_entity_poly.pdbx_seq_one_letter_code
_entity_poly.pdbx_strand_id
1 'polypeptide(L)'
;MFTANSMNCLTESLGMALPRNGTIPAVMSARLRLAKQAGMQIMELWRSGTVPRQIMTLAAFRNALAVDMALGCSTNTLLHLLAIAHEAGVTFDLETVNEIGARTPNLCRISPAGSYHMEDLDRAGGVPAVMSRLSAAGLMSPDCLTVTGKTIAENLKGCEVRDNDVIRSLDSPYFREGGLAVLTGNLAPGGAVVKQSAVRTSMLRHEGPARVFESEEEATAAILDNAIHPGEVVVIRYEGPQGGPGMREMLTPTSALAGMGLDADVCLITDGRFSGATRGASIGHISPEAMARGPLAAVHDGDIISVDIPARRLEIKVSDQELSARLDAWRRPQREIPTGYLQRYAELVTSANTGAILESPQGRRDLAGPTGGQDL
;
A
#
# COMPACT_ATOMS: atom_id res chain seq x y z
N MET A 1 -6.53 -2.36 9.76
CA MET A 1 -6.14 -0.94 9.58
C MET A 1 -6.49 -0.51 8.17
N PHE A 2 -7.32 0.54 8.00
CA PHE A 2 -7.60 1.15 6.68
C PHE A 2 -6.63 2.29 6.35
N THR A 3 -6.73 2.83 5.13
CA THR A 3 -5.78 3.77 4.53
C THR A 3 -5.59 5.05 5.36
N ALA A 4 -6.66 5.69 5.85
CA ALA A 4 -6.55 6.94 6.60
C ALA A 4 -5.69 6.78 7.87
N ASN A 5 -5.93 5.74 8.66
CA ASN A 5 -5.15 5.46 9.86
C ASN A 5 -3.72 5.01 9.51
N SER A 6 -3.57 4.20 8.46
CA SER A 6 -2.26 3.75 7.98
C SER A 6 -1.39 4.95 7.60
N MET A 7 -1.88 5.84 6.73
CA MET A 7 -1.15 7.03 6.31
C MET A 7 -0.88 8.00 7.46
N ASN A 8 -1.80 8.15 8.43
CA ASN A 8 -1.52 8.94 9.63
C ASN A 8 -0.36 8.36 10.46
N CYS A 9 -0.30 7.04 10.62
CA CYS A 9 0.82 6.37 11.28
C CYS A 9 2.12 6.54 10.48
N LEU A 10 2.04 6.44 9.16
CA LEU A 10 3.19 6.58 8.29
C LEU A 10 3.76 7.99 8.26
N THR A 11 2.91 9.03 8.24
CA THR A 11 3.35 10.43 8.35
C THR A 11 4.14 10.67 9.64
N GLU A 12 3.75 10.05 10.76
CA GLU A 12 4.51 10.11 12.01
C GLU A 12 5.85 9.36 11.89
N SER A 13 5.86 8.14 11.32
CA SER A 13 7.08 7.35 11.16
C SER A 13 8.09 7.92 10.16
N LEU A 14 7.61 8.65 9.14
CA LEU A 14 8.43 9.44 8.21
C LEU A 14 9.07 10.64 8.90
N GLY A 15 8.67 10.96 10.14
CA GLY A 15 9.10 12.14 10.85
C GLY A 15 8.37 13.41 10.42
N MET A 16 7.27 13.32 9.67
CA MET A 16 6.49 14.46 9.15
C MET A 16 5.31 14.88 10.03
N ALA A 17 5.06 14.16 11.12
CA ALA A 17 4.10 14.55 12.14
C ALA A 17 4.70 14.46 13.55
N LEU A 18 4.14 15.25 14.47
CA LEU A 18 4.50 15.18 15.87
C LEU A 18 4.19 13.78 16.45
N PRO A 19 4.97 13.31 17.45
CA PRO A 19 4.70 12.04 18.11
C PRO A 19 3.25 11.94 18.59
N ARG A 20 2.66 10.75 18.48
CA ARG A 20 1.25 10.40 18.76
C ARG A 20 0.24 10.88 17.72
N ASN A 21 0.64 11.62 16.69
CA ASN A 21 -0.28 12.04 15.62
C ASN A 21 -1.03 10.88 14.98
N GLY A 22 -0.37 9.75 14.77
CA GLY A 22 -0.91 8.59 14.07
C GLY A 22 -2.11 7.95 14.79
N THR A 23 -2.19 8.08 16.12
CA THR A 23 -3.11 7.23 16.91
C THR A 23 -4.08 7.99 17.80
N ILE A 24 -3.83 9.26 18.15
CA ILE A 24 -4.74 10.00 19.04
C ILE A 24 -6.16 10.08 18.42
N PRO A 25 -7.21 9.55 19.08
CA PRO A 25 -8.56 9.63 18.56
C PRO A 25 -9.05 11.08 18.42
N ALA A 26 -9.87 11.34 17.39
CA ALA A 26 -10.29 12.70 17.02
C ALA A 26 -11.01 13.45 18.16
N VAL A 27 -11.81 12.75 18.95
CA VAL A 27 -12.63 13.34 20.04
C VAL A 27 -11.85 13.62 21.33
N MET A 28 -10.58 13.21 21.41
CA MET A 28 -9.76 13.41 22.61
C MET A 28 -9.21 14.83 22.68
N SER A 29 -9.24 15.46 23.86
CA SER A 29 -8.62 16.79 24.05
C SER A 29 -7.12 16.81 23.72
N ALA A 30 -6.46 15.65 23.74
CA ALA A 30 -5.08 15.50 23.29
C ALA A 30 -4.91 15.89 21.80
N ARG A 31 -5.91 15.65 20.94
CA ARG A 31 -5.86 16.04 19.52
C ARG A 31 -5.82 17.55 19.34
N LEU A 32 -6.63 18.29 20.12
CA LEU A 32 -6.63 19.75 20.12
C LEU A 32 -5.30 20.32 20.64
N ARG A 33 -4.72 19.71 21.68
CA ARG A 33 -3.39 20.10 22.17
C ARG A 33 -2.30 19.85 21.12
N LEU A 34 -2.35 18.70 20.44
CA LEU A 34 -1.40 18.38 19.38
C LEU A 34 -1.49 19.37 18.22
N ALA A 35 -2.70 19.78 17.82
CA ALA A 35 -2.89 20.79 16.79
C ALA A 35 -2.26 22.15 17.18
N LYS A 36 -2.44 22.58 18.44
CA LYS A 36 -1.79 23.78 18.96
C LYS A 36 -0.26 23.66 18.95
N GLN A 37 0.26 22.51 19.38
CA GLN A 37 1.70 22.23 19.36
C GLN A 37 2.27 22.22 17.94
N ALA A 38 1.55 21.67 16.96
CA ALA A 38 1.96 21.70 15.56
C ALA A 38 2.09 23.14 15.04
N GLY A 39 1.17 24.03 15.41
CA GLY A 39 1.23 25.45 15.06
C GLY A 39 2.42 26.19 15.71
N MET A 40 2.87 25.76 16.89
CA MET A 40 4.10 26.28 17.50
C MET A 40 5.34 25.71 16.80
N GLN A 41 5.35 24.40 16.56
CA GLN A 41 6.49 23.69 16.00
C GLN A 41 6.82 24.14 14.58
N ILE A 42 5.83 24.42 13.74
CA ILE A 42 6.09 24.89 12.37
C ILE A 42 6.85 26.23 12.35
N MET A 43 6.66 27.09 13.37
CA MET A 43 7.43 28.33 13.50
C MET A 43 8.89 28.05 13.86
N GLU A 44 9.16 27.03 14.67
CA GLU A 44 10.53 26.61 14.97
C GLU A 44 11.23 26.04 13.73
N LEU A 45 10.55 25.17 12.98
CA LEU A 45 11.08 24.62 11.72
C LEU A 45 11.36 25.72 10.68
N TRP A 46 10.48 26.71 10.59
CA TRP A 46 10.70 27.87 9.71
C TRP A 46 11.94 28.66 10.13
N ARG A 47 12.12 28.93 11.43
CA ARG A 47 13.31 29.63 11.94
C ARG A 47 14.60 28.84 11.73
N SER A 48 14.57 27.52 11.86
CA SER A 48 15.74 26.66 11.62
C SER A 48 16.02 26.38 10.15
N GLY A 49 15.14 26.82 9.23
CA GLY A 49 15.25 26.53 7.80
C GLY A 49 15.03 25.05 7.47
N THR A 50 14.31 24.32 8.31
CA THR A 50 14.07 22.89 8.11
C THR A 50 12.96 22.66 7.08
N VAL A 51 13.27 21.92 6.02
CA VAL A 51 12.34 21.64 4.91
C VAL A 51 12.01 20.15 4.80
N PRO A 52 10.86 19.76 4.21
CA PRO A 52 10.45 18.36 4.10
C PRO A 52 11.53 17.42 3.51
N ARG A 53 12.27 17.85 2.48
CA ARG A 53 13.32 17.04 1.84
C ARG A 53 14.51 16.70 2.74
N GLN A 54 14.72 17.45 3.83
CA GLN A 54 15.74 17.11 4.83
C GLN A 54 15.26 16.01 5.79
N ILE A 55 13.95 15.85 5.96
CA ILE A 55 13.33 14.84 6.82
C ILE A 55 13.07 13.56 6.00
N MET A 56 12.44 13.72 4.84
CA MET A 56 11.94 12.63 3.99
C MET A 56 13.05 12.04 3.11
N THR A 57 14.08 11.50 3.76
CA THR A 57 15.21 10.81 3.13
C THR A 57 14.86 9.35 2.83
N LEU A 58 15.68 8.66 2.03
CA LEU A 58 15.53 7.22 1.80
C LEU A 58 15.47 6.42 3.12
N ALA A 59 16.28 6.79 4.11
CA ALA A 59 16.25 6.17 5.43
C ALA A 59 14.90 6.38 6.16
N ALA A 60 14.28 7.55 6.03
CA ALA A 60 12.95 7.82 6.59
C ALA A 60 11.86 6.99 5.89
N PHE A 61 11.92 6.82 4.56
CA PHE A 61 10.99 5.93 3.85
C PHE A 61 11.18 4.46 4.25
N ARG A 62 12.42 3.99 4.44
CA ARG A 62 12.69 2.64 4.95
C ARG A 62 12.15 2.44 6.38
N ASN A 63 12.28 3.45 7.24
CA ASN A 63 11.64 3.47 8.56
C ASN A 63 10.11 3.38 8.47
N ALA A 64 9.50 4.15 7.57
CA ALA A 64 8.06 4.14 7.37
C ALA A 64 7.58 2.77 6.88
N LEU A 65 8.27 2.15 5.92
CA LEU A 65 7.98 0.78 5.48
C LEU A 65 8.09 -0.23 6.63
N ALA A 66 9.10 -0.13 7.51
CA ALA A 66 9.19 -1.02 8.67
C ALA A 66 7.97 -0.87 9.61
N VAL A 67 7.54 0.37 9.87
CA VAL A 67 6.31 0.63 10.64
C VAL A 67 5.06 0.09 9.92
N ASP A 68 5.00 0.23 8.60
CA ASP A 68 3.92 -0.28 7.75
C ASP A 68 3.76 -1.81 7.90
N MET A 69 4.88 -2.53 7.83
CA MET A 69 4.97 -3.97 8.00
C MET A 69 4.54 -4.40 9.40
N ALA A 70 5.04 -3.71 10.43
CA ALA A 70 4.73 -4.01 11.83
C ALA A 70 3.25 -3.78 12.16
N LEU A 71 2.62 -2.76 11.59
CA LEU A 71 1.21 -2.43 11.83
C LEU A 71 0.24 -3.26 10.97
N GLY A 72 0.70 -3.84 9.86
CA GLY A 72 -0.19 -4.50 8.90
C GLY A 72 -1.19 -3.52 8.31
N CYS A 73 -0.66 -2.46 7.72
CA CYS A 73 -1.40 -1.35 7.13
C CYS A 73 -2.23 -1.72 5.88
N SER A 74 -2.85 -0.73 5.26
CA SER A 74 -3.51 -0.84 3.96
C SER A 74 -2.49 -1.06 2.84
N THR A 75 -2.85 -1.79 1.78
CA THR A 75 -1.99 -1.90 0.57
C THR A 75 -1.79 -0.56 -0.14
N ASN A 76 -2.73 0.38 0.03
CA ASN A 76 -2.64 1.73 -0.54
C ASN A 76 -1.43 2.53 -0.02
N THR A 77 -0.82 2.13 1.11
CA THR A 77 0.37 2.81 1.64
C THR A 77 1.53 2.78 0.65
N LEU A 78 1.72 1.68 -0.09
CA LEU A 78 2.79 1.60 -1.09
C LEU A 78 2.57 2.60 -2.22
N LEU A 79 1.33 2.73 -2.71
CA LEU A 79 0.99 3.71 -3.74
C LEU A 79 1.32 5.13 -3.27
N HIS A 80 0.90 5.48 -2.06
CA HIS A 80 1.13 6.81 -1.50
C HIS A 80 2.61 7.06 -1.15
N LEU A 81 3.32 6.10 -0.56
CA LEU A 81 4.73 6.24 -0.23
C LEU A 81 5.60 6.41 -1.47
N LEU A 82 5.32 5.68 -2.55
CA LEU A 82 6.02 5.85 -3.84
C LEU A 82 5.78 7.25 -4.42
N ALA A 83 4.53 7.72 -4.44
CA ALA A 83 4.21 9.06 -4.92
C ALA A 83 4.87 10.17 -4.09
N ILE A 84 4.85 10.02 -2.77
CA ILE A 84 5.46 10.97 -1.84
C ILE A 84 6.99 10.95 -1.96
N ALA A 85 7.60 9.77 -2.16
CA ALA A 85 9.04 9.64 -2.40
C ALA A 85 9.45 10.31 -3.70
N HIS A 86 8.72 10.07 -4.78
CA HIS A 86 8.93 10.77 -6.03
C HIS A 86 8.93 12.30 -5.83
N GLU A 87 7.94 12.85 -5.11
CA GLU A 87 7.91 14.30 -4.85
C GLU A 87 9.07 14.78 -3.96
N ALA A 88 9.49 13.97 -2.99
CA ALA A 88 10.66 14.24 -2.16
C ALA A 88 12.00 14.13 -2.91
N GLY A 89 12.00 13.60 -4.15
CA GLY A 89 13.23 13.32 -4.90
C GLY A 89 13.96 12.06 -4.44
N VAL A 90 13.23 11.15 -3.79
CA VAL A 90 13.71 9.85 -3.32
C VAL A 90 13.14 8.77 -4.22
N THR A 91 13.98 7.79 -4.58
CA THR A 91 13.54 6.60 -5.32
C THR A 91 13.78 5.37 -4.47
N PHE A 92 12.77 4.50 -4.38
CA PHE A 92 12.90 3.14 -3.92
C PHE A 92 11.98 2.27 -4.76
N ASP A 93 12.33 1.00 -4.93
CA ASP A 93 11.58 0.03 -5.72
C ASP A 93 10.70 -0.86 -4.84
N LEU A 94 9.87 -1.66 -5.49
CA LEU A 94 9.04 -2.65 -4.78
C LEU A 94 9.87 -3.81 -4.19
N GLU A 95 11.10 -4.04 -4.64
CA GLU A 95 12.00 -5.03 -4.04
C GLU A 95 12.40 -4.64 -2.63
N THR A 96 12.69 -3.35 -2.42
CA THR A 96 12.93 -2.74 -1.09
C THR A 96 11.80 -3.04 -0.11
N VAL A 97 10.55 -3.08 -0.58
CA VAL A 97 9.38 -3.42 0.25
C VAL A 97 9.47 -4.85 0.76
N ASN A 98 9.81 -5.80 -0.12
CA ASN A 98 9.97 -7.21 0.24
C ASN A 98 11.19 -7.44 1.15
N GLU A 99 12.31 -6.75 0.90
CA GLU A 99 13.50 -6.79 1.76
C GLU A 99 13.16 -6.39 3.20
N ILE A 100 12.44 -5.27 3.36
CA ILE A 100 12.02 -4.78 4.67
C ILE A 100 10.95 -5.69 5.28
N GLY A 101 10.01 -6.18 4.49
CA GLY A 101 8.98 -7.13 4.92
C GLY A 101 9.56 -8.43 5.47
N ALA A 102 10.63 -8.97 4.86
CA ALA A 102 11.25 -10.22 5.27
C ALA A 102 11.91 -10.14 6.67
N ARG A 103 12.42 -8.96 7.06
CA ARG A 103 13.07 -8.73 8.36
C ARG A 103 12.17 -8.12 9.43
N THR A 104 10.99 -7.61 9.05
CA THR A 104 10.13 -6.84 9.96
C THR A 104 8.88 -7.64 10.33
N PRO A 105 8.74 -8.10 11.59
CA PRO A 105 7.59 -8.88 12.00
C PRO A 105 6.32 -8.04 12.07
N ASN A 106 5.17 -8.64 11.80
CA ASN A 106 3.87 -8.03 12.04
C ASN A 106 3.49 -8.10 13.53
N LEU A 107 3.49 -6.95 14.20
CA LEU A 107 3.29 -6.82 15.65
C LEU A 107 1.85 -6.48 16.05
N CYS A 108 1.09 -5.88 15.13
CA CYS A 108 -0.27 -5.43 15.40
C CYS A 108 -1.26 -6.06 14.40
N ARG A 109 -2.47 -6.34 14.89
CA ARG A 109 -3.60 -6.83 14.08
C ARG A 109 -4.84 -5.98 14.35
N ILE A 110 -4.89 -4.81 13.72
CA ILE A 110 -5.97 -3.84 13.88
C ILE A 110 -7.07 -4.10 12.85
N SER A 111 -8.34 -4.00 13.28
CA SER A 111 -9.54 -4.15 12.46
C SER A 111 -9.42 -3.48 11.08
N PRO A 112 -9.76 -4.18 9.98
CA PRO A 112 -10.55 -5.42 9.94
C PRO A 112 -9.73 -6.72 10.14
N ALA A 113 -8.40 -6.63 10.20
CA ALA A 113 -7.54 -7.83 10.25
C ALA A 113 -7.57 -8.53 11.61
N GLY A 114 -7.90 -7.83 12.70
CA GLY A 114 -8.02 -8.36 14.06
C GLY A 114 -9.06 -7.62 14.88
N SER A 115 -9.17 -7.93 16.17
CA SER A 115 -10.22 -7.42 17.06
C SER A 115 -9.94 -6.04 17.67
N TYR A 116 -8.70 -5.57 17.62
CA TYR A 116 -8.31 -4.27 18.17
C TYR A 116 -8.61 -3.12 17.22
N HIS A 117 -8.82 -1.94 17.79
CA HIS A 117 -9.12 -0.69 17.08
C HIS A 117 -8.02 0.35 17.32
N MET A 118 -8.18 1.54 16.73
CA MET A 118 -7.15 2.59 16.81
C MET A 118 -6.93 3.10 18.24
N GLU A 119 -8.00 3.19 19.00
CA GLU A 119 -7.98 3.60 20.41
C GLU A 119 -7.23 2.59 21.29
N ASP A 120 -7.25 1.30 20.93
CA ASP A 120 -6.45 0.28 21.62
C ASP A 120 -4.97 0.51 21.33
N LEU A 121 -4.61 0.71 20.06
CA LEU A 121 -3.24 1.03 19.66
C LEU A 121 -2.74 2.30 20.35
N ASP A 122 -3.56 3.35 20.42
CA ASP A 122 -3.23 4.60 21.11
C ASP A 122 -2.98 4.39 22.61
N ARG A 123 -3.85 3.61 23.28
CA ARG A 123 -3.69 3.25 24.70
C ARG A 123 -2.44 2.41 24.95
N ALA A 124 -2.12 1.50 24.04
CA ALA A 124 -0.94 0.64 24.08
C ALA A 124 0.40 1.40 23.92
N GLY A 125 0.35 2.70 23.63
CA GLY A 125 1.53 3.57 23.47
C GLY A 125 1.61 4.22 22.09
N GLY A 126 0.78 3.79 21.15
CA GLY A 126 0.66 4.35 19.81
C GLY A 126 1.84 4.03 18.91
N VAL A 127 1.97 4.80 17.83
CA VAL A 127 3.09 4.68 16.87
C VAL A 127 4.47 4.81 17.55
N PRO A 128 4.71 5.71 18.53
CA PRO A 128 6.01 5.78 19.20
C PRO A 128 6.40 4.49 19.90
N ALA A 129 5.45 3.75 20.46
CA ALA A 129 5.73 2.48 21.12
C ALA A 129 6.10 1.38 20.12
N VAL A 130 5.44 1.34 18.96
CA VAL A 130 5.81 0.44 17.85
C VAL A 130 7.21 0.78 17.35
N MET A 131 7.48 2.06 17.07
CA MET A 131 8.78 2.52 16.60
C MET A 131 9.91 2.26 17.61
N SER A 132 9.65 2.44 18.91
CA SER A 132 10.61 2.12 19.98
C SER A 132 11.01 0.65 19.94
N ARG A 133 10.04 -0.26 19.80
CA ARG A 133 10.29 -1.70 19.69
C ARG A 133 11.08 -2.08 18.44
N LEU A 134 10.74 -1.50 17.28
CA LEU A 134 11.47 -1.74 16.04
C LEU A 134 12.90 -1.16 16.08
N SER A 135 13.06 0.03 16.65
CA SER A 135 14.37 0.68 16.81
C SER A 135 15.28 -0.11 17.73
N ALA A 136 14.78 -0.62 18.86
CA ALA A 136 15.54 -1.49 19.78
C ALA A 136 16.02 -2.79 19.11
N ALA A 137 15.32 -3.26 18.07
CA ALA A 137 15.68 -4.44 17.29
C ALA A 137 16.63 -4.14 16.10
N GLY A 138 17.06 -2.89 15.93
CA GLY A 138 17.87 -2.49 14.77
C GLY A 138 17.10 -2.54 13.44
N LEU A 139 15.76 -2.47 13.47
CA LEU A 139 14.90 -2.47 12.29
C LEU A 139 14.62 -1.07 11.74
N MET A 140 15.11 -0.02 12.40
CA MET A 140 14.94 1.37 12.00
C MET A 140 16.26 2.14 12.11
N SER A 141 16.41 3.14 11.25
CA SER A 141 17.48 4.14 11.31
C SER A 141 17.16 5.18 12.40
N PRO A 142 17.90 5.22 13.51
CA PRO A 142 17.60 6.08 14.66
C PRO A 142 17.87 7.57 14.41
N ASP A 143 18.76 7.89 13.47
CA ASP A 143 19.31 9.24 13.27
C ASP A 143 18.50 10.11 12.30
N CYS A 144 17.38 9.59 11.75
CA CYS A 144 16.53 10.38 10.87
C CYS A 144 15.96 11.59 11.60
N LEU A 145 16.10 12.78 11.00
CA LEU A 145 15.49 14.02 11.47
C LEU A 145 13.96 13.93 11.41
N THR A 146 13.27 14.66 12.27
CA THR A 146 11.81 14.76 12.29
C THR A 146 11.35 16.22 12.43
N VAL A 147 10.05 16.46 12.27
CA VAL A 147 9.42 17.77 12.47
C VAL A 147 9.57 18.33 13.89
N THR A 148 10.00 17.54 14.88
CA THR A 148 10.32 18.06 16.22
C THR A 148 11.67 18.80 16.27
N GLY A 149 12.46 18.75 15.20
CA GLY A 149 13.85 19.20 15.17
C GLY A 149 14.84 18.22 15.81
N LYS A 150 14.36 17.03 16.21
CA LYS A 150 15.13 15.97 16.86
C LYS A 150 15.16 14.71 16.00
N THR A 151 16.08 13.82 16.31
CA THR A 151 16.14 12.50 15.66
C THR A 151 15.01 11.58 16.14
N ILE A 152 14.76 10.50 15.39
CA ILE A 152 13.85 9.43 15.82
C ILE A 152 14.26 8.89 17.19
N ALA A 153 15.54 8.56 17.41
CA ALA A 153 16.00 8.05 18.70
C ALA A 153 15.74 9.01 19.86
N GLU A 154 15.94 10.31 19.66
CA GLU A 154 15.66 11.32 20.68
C GLU A 154 14.17 11.41 21.02
N ASN A 155 13.30 11.36 20.01
CA ASN A 155 11.85 11.36 20.22
C ASN A 155 11.34 10.08 20.89
N LEU A 156 12.02 8.95 20.70
CA LEU A 156 11.62 7.65 21.26
C LEU A 156 12.12 7.42 22.69
N LYS A 157 12.93 8.31 23.27
CA LYS A 157 13.38 8.20 24.66
C LYS A 157 12.17 8.11 25.62
N GLY A 158 12.10 7.03 26.39
CA GLY A 158 11.00 6.78 27.35
C GLY A 158 9.68 6.33 26.71
N CYS A 159 9.65 6.04 25.40
CA CYS A 159 8.49 5.43 24.76
C CYS A 159 8.50 3.91 24.96
N GLU A 160 7.45 3.40 25.57
CA GLU A 160 7.30 1.98 25.90
C GLU A 160 5.95 1.44 25.44
N VAL A 161 5.92 0.13 25.16
CA VAL A 161 4.68 -0.58 24.90
C VAL A 161 3.98 -0.85 26.23
N ARG A 162 2.74 -0.36 26.34
CA ARG A 162 1.91 -0.45 27.54
C ARG A 162 1.00 -1.66 27.55
N ASP A 163 0.77 -2.25 26.39
CA ASP A 163 -0.08 -3.43 26.20
C ASP A 163 0.52 -4.35 25.13
N ASN A 164 1.00 -5.52 25.57
CA ASN A 164 1.64 -6.50 24.69
C ASN A 164 0.66 -7.38 23.92
N ASP A 165 -0.64 -7.33 24.22
CA ASP A 165 -1.65 -8.03 23.43
C ASP A 165 -2.05 -7.22 22.20
N VAL A 166 -2.02 -5.89 22.31
CA VAL A 166 -2.24 -4.96 21.18
C VAL A 166 -0.99 -4.83 20.32
N ILE A 167 0.17 -4.58 20.93
CA ILE A 167 1.47 -4.49 20.26
C ILE A 167 2.31 -5.68 20.71
N ARG A 168 2.38 -6.75 19.91
CA ARG A 168 3.09 -7.99 20.27
C ARG A 168 4.60 -7.80 20.39
N SER A 169 5.24 -8.63 21.20
CA SER A 169 6.70 -8.71 21.29
C SER A 169 7.31 -9.28 20.00
N LEU A 170 8.61 -9.07 19.82
CA LEU A 170 9.35 -9.60 18.68
C LEU A 170 9.48 -11.13 18.72
N ASP A 171 9.41 -11.72 19.91
CA ASP A 171 9.49 -13.18 20.12
C ASP A 171 8.17 -13.89 19.83
N SER A 172 7.05 -13.17 19.96
CA SER A 172 5.70 -13.70 19.73
C SER A 172 4.86 -12.78 18.84
N PRO A 173 5.31 -12.44 17.62
CA PRO A 173 4.57 -11.59 16.70
C PRO A 173 3.38 -12.36 16.09
N TYR A 174 2.44 -11.66 15.45
CA TYR A 174 1.39 -12.32 14.68
C TYR A 174 1.96 -13.08 13.48
N PHE A 175 2.95 -12.46 12.81
CA PHE A 175 3.71 -13.06 11.72
C PHE A 175 5.17 -12.66 11.85
N ARG A 176 6.09 -13.57 11.51
CA ARG A 176 7.54 -13.28 11.52
C ARG A 176 7.98 -12.33 10.40
N GLU A 177 7.16 -12.23 9.36
CA GLU A 177 7.32 -11.30 8.25
C GLU A 177 6.26 -10.20 8.30
N GLY A 178 6.45 -9.17 7.48
CA GLY A 178 5.63 -7.97 7.44
C GLY A 178 4.19 -8.21 7.02
N GLY A 179 3.31 -7.25 7.30
CA GLY A 179 1.90 -7.41 6.97
C GLY A 179 1.54 -7.33 5.48
N LEU A 180 2.44 -6.81 4.65
CA LEU A 180 2.28 -6.68 3.19
C LEU A 180 3.31 -7.54 2.46
N ALA A 181 2.98 -7.91 1.22
CA ALA A 181 3.90 -8.56 0.29
C ALA A 181 3.72 -7.99 -1.12
N VAL A 182 4.83 -7.89 -1.84
CA VAL A 182 4.82 -7.63 -3.29
C VAL A 182 5.02 -8.95 -4.01
N LEU A 183 4.11 -9.29 -4.91
CA LEU A 183 4.18 -10.47 -5.78
C LEU A 183 4.69 -10.05 -7.15
N THR A 184 5.56 -10.84 -7.76
CA THR A 184 6.04 -10.65 -9.14
C THR A 184 5.89 -11.94 -9.94
N GLY A 185 5.89 -11.84 -11.26
CA GLY A 185 5.81 -13.00 -12.14
C GLY A 185 5.36 -12.59 -13.54
N ASN A 186 5.12 -13.56 -14.42
CA ASN A 186 4.72 -13.27 -15.80
C ASN A 186 3.38 -12.52 -15.90
N LEU A 187 2.51 -12.61 -14.88
CA LEU A 187 1.24 -11.89 -14.84
C LEU A 187 1.34 -10.47 -14.26
N ALA A 188 2.35 -10.21 -13.42
CA ALA A 188 2.60 -8.91 -12.79
C ALA A 188 4.10 -8.56 -12.78
N PRO A 189 4.71 -8.27 -13.96
CA PRO A 189 6.14 -8.05 -14.07
C PRO A 189 6.60 -6.74 -13.38
N GLY A 190 5.71 -5.75 -13.27
CA GLY A 190 5.93 -4.52 -12.49
C GLY A 190 5.54 -4.63 -11.02
N GLY A 191 5.08 -5.81 -10.58
CA GLY A 191 4.64 -6.10 -9.23
C GLY A 191 3.13 -6.03 -9.03
N ALA A 192 2.66 -6.67 -7.96
CA ALA A 192 1.30 -6.62 -7.43
C ALA A 192 1.37 -6.65 -5.91
N VAL A 193 0.37 -6.13 -5.22
CA VAL A 193 0.41 -5.94 -3.76
C VAL A 193 -0.70 -6.74 -3.08
N VAL A 194 -0.34 -7.45 -2.02
CA VAL A 194 -1.28 -8.18 -1.16
C VAL A 194 -1.02 -7.89 0.31
N LYS A 195 -2.10 -7.80 1.07
CA LYS A 195 -2.03 -7.73 2.54
C LYS A 195 -1.95 -9.13 3.13
N GLN A 196 -0.76 -9.72 3.12
CA GLN A 196 -0.58 -11.11 3.55
C GLN A 196 -1.02 -11.40 4.99
N SER A 197 -0.96 -10.42 5.92
CA SER A 197 -1.42 -10.61 7.30
C SER A 197 -2.94 -10.74 7.46
N ALA A 198 -3.71 -10.41 6.41
CA ALA A 198 -5.16 -10.59 6.37
C ALA A 198 -5.57 -11.87 5.63
N VAL A 199 -4.64 -12.54 4.94
CA VAL A 199 -4.91 -13.75 4.15
C VAL A 199 -4.93 -14.98 5.05
N ARG A 200 -5.96 -15.82 4.91
CA ARG A 200 -6.02 -17.12 5.58
C ARG A 200 -4.87 -18.02 5.13
N THR A 201 -4.35 -18.85 6.03
CA THR A 201 -3.26 -19.79 5.73
C THR A 201 -3.58 -20.72 4.54
N SER A 202 -4.85 -21.14 4.39
CA SER A 202 -5.31 -21.96 3.26
C SER A 202 -5.21 -21.25 1.90
N MET A 203 -5.21 -19.92 1.89
CA MET A 203 -5.18 -19.08 0.68
C MET A 203 -3.80 -18.46 0.41
N LEU A 204 -2.78 -18.81 1.20
CA LEU A 204 -1.41 -18.34 0.96
C LEU A 204 -0.82 -18.90 -0.35
N ARG A 205 -1.30 -20.09 -0.75
CA ARG A 205 -1.05 -20.69 -2.05
C ARG A 205 -2.39 -21.06 -2.66
N HIS A 206 -2.67 -20.54 -3.83
CA HIS A 206 -3.91 -20.77 -4.56
C HIS A 206 -3.61 -20.95 -6.03
N GLU A 207 -4.14 -22.00 -6.64
CA GLU A 207 -4.05 -22.23 -8.07
C GLU A 207 -5.42 -22.63 -8.59
N GLY A 208 -5.89 -21.98 -9.65
CA GLY A 208 -7.22 -22.24 -10.18
C GLY A 208 -7.53 -21.53 -11.49
N PRO A 209 -8.66 -21.89 -12.12
CA PRO A 209 -9.07 -21.31 -13.40
C PRO A 209 -9.52 -19.85 -13.23
N ALA A 210 -9.16 -19.01 -14.19
CA ALA A 210 -9.54 -17.62 -14.25
C ALA A 210 -11.03 -17.45 -14.59
N ARG A 211 -11.68 -16.51 -13.93
CA ARG A 211 -12.98 -15.93 -14.31
C ARG A 211 -12.79 -14.44 -14.53
N VAL A 212 -12.87 -13.99 -15.78
CA VAL A 212 -12.43 -12.66 -16.21
C VAL A 212 -13.61 -11.71 -16.36
N PHE A 213 -13.46 -10.52 -15.78
CA PHE A 213 -14.42 -9.42 -15.83
C PHE A 213 -13.74 -8.13 -16.24
N GLU A 214 -14.43 -7.31 -17.03
CA GLU A 214 -13.88 -6.05 -17.56
C GLU A 214 -14.27 -4.83 -16.71
N SER A 215 -15.06 -5.05 -15.65
CA SER A 215 -15.45 -4.03 -14.68
C SER A 215 -15.78 -4.60 -13.30
N GLU A 216 -15.71 -3.74 -12.26
CA GLU A 216 -16.23 -4.05 -10.92
C GLU A 216 -17.69 -4.51 -10.95
N GLU A 217 -18.51 -3.85 -11.77
CA GLU A 217 -19.94 -4.08 -11.89
C GLU A 217 -20.25 -5.50 -12.40
N GLU A 218 -19.56 -5.95 -13.45
CA GLU A 218 -19.71 -7.30 -14.01
C GLU A 218 -19.28 -8.37 -13.01
N ALA A 219 -18.14 -8.18 -12.35
CA ALA A 219 -17.64 -9.12 -11.35
C ALA A 219 -18.62 -9.22 -10.16
N THR A 220 -19.14 -8.09 -9.70
CA THR A 220 -20.11 -8.04 -8.61
C THR A 220 -21.41 -8.77 -8.97
N ALA A 221 -21.94 -8.54 -10.18
CA ALA A 221 -23.14 -9.22 -10.66
C ALA A 221 -22.93 -10.75 -10.70
N ALA A 222 -21.82 -11.21 -11.27
CA ALA A 222 -21.50 -12.62 -11.34
C ALA A 222 -21.33 -13.29 -9.96
N ILE A 223 -20.73 -12.59 -8.99
CA ILE A 223 -20.65 -13.05 -7.61
C ILE A 223 -22.06 -13.23 -7.05
N LEU A 224 -22.90 -12.18 -7.09
CA LEU A 224 -24.24 -12.21 -6.50
C LEU A 224 -25.18 -13.22 -7.17
N ASP A 225 -24.97 -13.51 -8.45
CA ASP A 225 -25.74 -14.50 -9.22
C ASP A 225 -25.26 -15.95 -8.98
N ASN A 226 -24.31 -16.19 -8.07
CA ASN A 226 -23.68 -17.49 -7.80
C ASN A 226 -22.96 -18.10 -9.02
N ALA A 227 -22.44 -17.26 -9.92
CA ALA A 227 -21.68 -17.68 -11.10
C ALA A 227 -20.17 -17.86 -10.82
N ILE A 228 -19.75 -17.68 -9.57
CA ILE A 228 -18.38 -17.91 -9.09
C ILE A 228 -18.35 -19.16 -8.21
N HIS A 229 -17.35 -20.01 -8.43
CA HIS A 229 -17.20 -21.29 -7.76
C HIS A 229 -15.93 -21.35 -6.90
N PRO A 230 -15.93 -22.15 -5.81
CA PRO A 230 -14.73 -22.40 -5.02
C PRO A 230 -13.56 -22.87 -5.87
N GLY A 231 -12.36 -22.36 -5.59
CA GLY A 231 -11.13 -22.65 -6.35
C GLY A 231 -10.85 -21.68 -7.49
N GLU A 232 -11.82 -20.89 -7.94
CA GLU A 232 -11.61 -19.95 -9.05
C GLU A 232 -10.75 -18.73 -8.68
N VAL A 233 -10.14 -18.13 -9.69
CA VAL A 233 -9.43 -16.84 -9.60
C VAL A 233 -10.22 -15.79 -10.36
N VAL A 234 -10.91 -14.92 -9.63
CA VAL A 234 -11.67 -13.80 -10.18
C VAL A 234 -10.69 -12.70 -10.60
N VAL A 235 -10.66 -12.42 -11.89
CA VAL A 235 -9.82 -11.39 -12.52
C VAL A 235 -10.69 -10.19 -12.87
N ILE A 236 -10.45 -9.04 -12.25
CA ILE A 236 -11.14 -7.79 -12.57
C ILE A 236 -10.11 -6.84 -13.19
N ARG A 237 -10.22 -6.59 -14.49
CA ARG A 237 -9.22 -5.80 -15.24
C ARG A 237 -9.78 -4.49 -15.77
N TYR A 238 -8.89 -3.63 -16.24
CA TYR A 238 -9.20 -2.26 -16.65
C TYR A 238 -9.67 -1.39 -15.48
N GLU A 239 -9.35 -1.74 -14.24
CA GLU A 239 -9.65 -0.93 -13.06
C GLU A 239 -8.43 -0.17 -12.56
N GLY A 240 -7.33 -0.21 -13.32
CA GLY A 240 -6.09 0.51 -13.05
C GLY A 240 -6.16 2.04 -13.23
N PRO A 241 -5.03 2.74 -13.06
CA PRO A 241 -4.95 4.19 -13.18
C PRO A 241 -5.56 4.75 -14.47
N GLN A 242 -5.15 4.24 -15.63
CA GLN A 242 -5.67 4.67 -16.93
C GLN A 242 -6.98 3.98 -17.28
N GLY A 243 -7.11 2.70 -16.90
CA GLY A 243 -8.24 1.84 -17.24
C GLY A 243 -9.55 2.30 -16.64
N GLY A 244 -9.56 2.55 -15.32
CA GLY A 244 -10.77 2.87 -14.54
C GLY A 244 -11.56 4.03 -15.13
N PRO A 245 -10.95 5.23 -15.32
CA PRO A 245 -9.69 5.73 -14.77
C PRO A 245 -9.76 6.06 -13.27
N GLY A 246 -8.60 6.31 -12.65
CA GLY A 246 -8.51 6.73 -11.25
C GLY A 246 -8.18 5.61 -10.27
N MET A 247 -7.95 4.39 -10.78
CA MET A 247 -7.59 3.22 -9.98
C MET A 247 -8.57 3.02 -8.81
N ARG A 248 -9.87 2.84 -9.06
CA ARG A 248 -10.90 2.86 -8.01
C ARG A 248 -10.70 1.74 -6.96
N GLU A 249 -11.18 2.01 -5.75
CA GLU A 249 -11.14 1.03 -4.66
C GLU A 249 -12.44 0.22 -4.62
N MET A 250 -12.33 -1.07 -4.91
CA MET A 250 -13.46 -1.98 -5.01
C MET A 250 -13.71 -2.67 -3.67
N LEU A 251 -14.79 -2.25 -3.00
CA LEU A 251 -15.31 -2.88 -1.78
C LEU A 251 -16.41 -3.91 -2.11
N THR A 252 -17.16 -3.68 -3.18
CA THR A 252 -18.35 -4.47 -3.47
C THR A 252 -18.03 -5.94 -3.76
N PRO A 253 -17.07 -6.26 -4.66
CA PRO A 253 -16.71 -7.66 -4.94
C PRO A 253 -16.16 -8.39 -3.71
N THR A 254 -15.33 -7.71 -2.91
CA THR A 254 -14.72 -8.29 -1.70
C THR A 254 -15.78 -8.60 -0.64
N SER A 255 -16.64 -7.63 -0.32
CA SER A 255 -17.72 -7.81 0.65
C SER A 255 -18.77 -8.83 0.19
N ALA A 256 -19.11 -8.87 -1.10
CA ALA A 256 -20.04 -9.86 -1.66
C ALA A 256 -19.49 -11.28 -1.52
N LEU A 257 -18.23 -11.53 -1.91
CA LEU A 257 -17.61 -12.85 -1.75
C LEU A 257 -17.54 -13.30 -0.28
N ALA A 258 -17.20 -12.39 0.64
CA ALA A 258 -17.23 -12.67 2.07
C ALA A 258 -18.65 -12.98 2.58
N GLY A 259 -19.66 -12.22 2.14
CA GLY A 259 -21.06 -12.45 2.49
C GLY A 259 -21.60 -13.79 2.00
N MET A 260 -21.10 -14.27 0.85
CA MET A 260 -21.42 -15.58 0.29
C MET A 260 -20.57 -16.73 0.89
N GLY A 261 -19.62 -16.41 1.78
CA GLY A 261 -18.75 -17.40 2.40
C GLY A 261 -17.67 -17.97 1.47
N LEU A 262 -17.38 -17.31 0.36
CA LEU A 262 -16.39 -17.74 -0.65
C LEU A 262 -15.01 -17.12 -0.43
N ASP A 263 -14.85 -16.21 0.54
CA ASP A 263 -13.58 -15.52 0.80
C ASP A 263 -12.45 -16.45 1.28
N ALA A 264 -12.74 -17.70 1.63
CA ALA A 264 -11.74 -18.70 2.00
C ALA A 264 -11.33 -19.63 0.85
N ASP A 265 -11.98 -19.52 -0.31
CA ASP A 265 -11.86 -20.47 -1.43
C ASP A 265 -11.65 -19.80 -2.79
N VAL A 266 -11.92 -18.50 -2.91
CA VAL A 266 -11.79 -17.73 -4.16
C VAL A 266 -10.72 -16.67 -4.02
N CYS A 267 -9.84 -16.57 -5.02
CA CYS A 267 -8.83 -15.51 -5.11
C CYS A 267 -9.36 -14.36 -5.98
N LEU A 268 -9.08 -13.12 -5.58
CA LEU A 268 -9.38 -11.91 -6.34
C LEU A 268 -8.08 -11.26 -6.82
N ILE A 269 -7.99 -10.94 -8.10
CA ILE A 269 -6.85 -10.19 -8.65
C ILE A 269 -7.32 -9.01 -9.52
N THR A 270 -6.59 -7.90 -9.48
CA THR A 270 -6.92 -6.70 -10.26
C THR A 270 -5.73 -5.78 -10.51
N ASP A 271 -5.79 -5.01 -11.60
CA ASP A 271 -4.94 -3.84 -11.84
C ASP A 271 -5.40 -2.58 -11.07
N GLY A 272 -6.62 -2.61 -10.51
CA GLY A 272 -7.15 -1.60 -9.59
C GLY A 272 -6.77 -1.83 -8.12
N ARG A 273 -7.67 -1.45 -7.20
CA ARG A 273 -7.47 -1.61 -5.75
C ARG A 273 -8.63 -2.36 -5.12
N PHE A 274 -8.34 -3.22 -4.14
CA PHE A 274 -9.36 -3.84 -3.30
C PHE A 274 -9.37 -3.20 -1.92
N SER A 275 -10.56 -3.04 -1.36
CA SER A 275 -10.68 -2.72 0.06
C SER A 275 -10.35 -3.97 0.91
N GLY A 276 -9.68 -3.79 2.04
CA GLY A 276 -9.26 -4.89 2.92
C GLY A 276 -10.38 -5.58 3.72
N ALA A 277 -11.58 -5.72 3.16
CA ALA A 277 -12.76 -6.27 3.84
C ALA A 277 -12.82 -7.81 3.86
N THR A 278 -12.01 -8.50 3.05
CA THR A 278 -11.98 -9.98 2.96
C THR A 278 -10.86 -10.60 3.78
N ARG A 279 -11.02 -11.88 4.13
CA ARG A 279 -9.94 -12.73 4.68
C ARG A 279 -9.27 -13.61 3.60
N GLY A 280 -9.73 -13.49 2.36
CA GLY A 280 -9.18 -14.16 1.18
C GLY A 280 -7.97 -13.46 0.58
N ALA A 281 -7.38 -14.09 -0.42
CA ALA A 281 -6.30 -13.52 -1.21
C ALA A 281 -6.87 -12.48 -2.20
N SER A 282 -6.88 -11.21 -1.79
CA SER A 282 -7.20 -10.06 -2.64
C SER A 282 -5.91 -9.34 -3.04
N ILE A 283 -5.54 -9.45 -4.31
CA ILE A 283 -4.29 -8.92 -4.87
C ILE A 283 -4.64 -7.76 -5.79
N GLY A 284 -4.10 -6.58 -5.50
CA GLY A 284 -4.32 -5.38 -6.31
C GLY A 284 -3.03 -4.86 -6.92
N HIS A 285 -3.14 -3.72 -7.59
CA HIS A 285 -2.02 -2.96 -8.13
C HIS A 285 -1.19 -3.77 -9.14
N ILE A 286 -1.81 -4.70 -9.86
CA ILE A 286 -1.10 -5.45 -10.92
C ILE A 286 -0.56 -4.44 -11.93
N SER A 287 0.76 -4.38 -12.02
CA SER A 287 1.50 -3.50 -12.90
C SER A 287 2.30 -4.31 -13.93
N PRO A 288 2.33 -3.89 -15.21
CA PRO A 288 1.49 -2.86 -15.83
C PRO A 288 0.00 -3.22 -15.81
N GLU A 289 -0.87 -2.21 -15.80
CA GLU A 289 -2.32 -2.41 -15.86
C GLU A 289 -2.77 -2.92 -17.24
N ALA A 290 -3.98 -3.48 -17.34
CA ALA A 290 -4.50 -4.02 -18.59
C ALA A 290 -4.66 -2.94 -19.68
N MET A 291 -5.05 -1.71 -19.30
CA MET A 291 -5.19 -0.59 -20.24
C MET A 291 -3.85 -0.15 -20.87
N ALA A 292 -2.73 -0.44 -20.19
CA ALA A 292 -1.37 -0.18 -20.65
C ALA A 292 -0.73 -1.41 -21.32
N ARG A 293 -1.55 -2.35 -21.82
CA ARG A 293 -1.10 -3.60 -22.47
C ARG A 293 -0.30 -4.51 -21.51
N GLY A 294 -0.60 -4.46 -20.21
CA GLY A 294 -0.03 -5.40 -19.24
C GLY A 294 -0.53 -6.84 -19.43
N PRO A 295 0.18 -7.87 -18.93
CA PRO A 295 -0.20 -9.27 -19.10
C PRO A 295 -1.62 -9.63 -18.66
N LEU A 296 -2.17 -8.90 -17.68
CA LEU A 296 -3.56 -9.05 -17.23
C LEU A 296 -4.60 -8.88 -18.37
N ALA A 297 -4.27 -8.10 -19.40
CA ALA A 297 -5.10 -7.90 -20.59
C ALA A 297 -5.22 -9.14 -21.49
N ALA A 298 -4.32 -10.11 -21.34
CA ALA A 298 -4.26 -11.33 -22.17
C ALA A 298 -4.80 -12.58 -21.46
N VAL A 299 -5.32 -12.43 -20.24
CA VAL A 299 -5.99 -13.50 -19.50
C VAL A 299 -7.34 -13.78 -20.13
N HIS A 300 -7.66 -15.06 -20.32
CA HIS A 300 -8.95 -15.57 -20.77
C HIS A 300 -9.58 -16.46 -19.69
N ASP A 301 -10.91 -16.61 -19.75
CA ASP A 301 -11.63 -17.56 -18.91
C ASP A 301 -11.03 -18.96 -19.01
N GLY A 302 -10.84 -19.61 -17.86
CA GLY A 302 -10.30 -20.96 -17.75
C GLY A 302 -8.77 -21.07 -17.75
N ASP A 303 -8.02 -20.00 -18.04
CA ASP A 303 -6.56 -20.02 -17.87
C ASP A 303 -6.21 -20.29 -16.40
N ILE A 304 -5.21 -21.11 -16.14
CA ILE A 304 -4.78 -21.40 -14.77
C ILE A 304 -3.88 -20.28 -14.25
N ILE A 305 -4.28 -19.67 -13.14
CA ILE A 305 -3.51 -18.66 -12.43
C ILE A 305 -3.00 -19.26 -11.12
N SER A 306 -1.72 -19.07 -10.85
CA SER A 306 -1.03 -19.50 -9.64
C SER A 306 -0.61 -18.30 -8.82
N VAL A 307 -1.06 -18.28 -7.57
CA VAL A 307 -0.72 -17.31 -6.55
C VAL A 307 0.07 -18.03 -5.46
N ASP A 308 1.34 -17.68 -5.28
CA ASP A 308 2.16 -18.15 -4.15
C ASP A 308 2.70 -16.93 -3.38
N ILE A 309 1.99 -16.55 -2.33
CA ILE A 309 2.32 -15.39 -1.50
C ILE A 309 3.67 -15.61 -0.77
N PRO A 310 3.93 -16.77 -0.13
CA PRO A 310 5.24 -17.07 0.46
C PRO A 310 6.40 -16.97 -0.54
N ALA A 311 6.23 -17.46 -1.77
CA ALA A 311 7.27 -17.39 -2.81
C ALA A 311 7.32 -16.03 -3.54
N ARG A 312 6.41 -15.10 -3.22
CA ARG A 312 6.26 -13.80 -3.89
C ARG A 312 6.01 -13.94 -5.40
N ARG A 313 5.19 -14.92 -5.79
CA ARG A 313 4.89 -15.24 -7.19
C ARG A 313 3.42 -15.04 -7.55
N LEU A 314 3.19 -14.39 -8.68
CA LEU A 314 1.88 -14.28 -9.34
C LEU A 314 2.05 -14.61 -10.82
N GLU A 315 1.51 -15.76 -11.23
CA GLU A 315 1.77 -16.34 -12.54
C GLU A 315 0.50 -16.80 -13.25
N ILE A 316 0.51 -16.75 -14.58
CA ILE A 316 -0.44 -17.44 -15.45
C ILE A 316 0.28 -18.64 -16.12
N LYS A 317 -0.34 -19.82 -16.10
CA LYS A 317 0.22 -21.06 -16.67
C LYS A 317 -0.07 -21.18 -18.17
N VAL A 318 0.31 -20.13 -18.90
CA VAL A 318 0.27 -20.05 -20.36
C VAL A 318 1.71 -19.87 -20.84
N SER A 319 2.07 -20.45 -21.99
CA SER A 319 3.43 -20.29 -22.52
C SER A 319 3.70 -18.84 -22.90
N ASP A 320 4.97 -18.41 -22.81
CA ASP A 320 5.35 -17.04 -23.18
C ASP A 320 5.00 -16.71 -24.63
N GLN A 321 5.07 -17.71 -25.52
CA GLN A 321 4.70 -17.57 -26.93
C GLN A 321 3.20 -17.26 -27.09
N GLU A 322 2.35 -17.98 -26.37
CA GLU A 322 0.90 -17.79 -26.42
C GLU A 322 0.53 -16.45 -25.76
N LEU A 323 1.13 -16.11 -24.62
CA LEU A 323 0.88 -14.83 -23.95
C LEU A 323 1.28 -13.64 -24.84
N SER A 324 2.43 -13.73 -25.51
CA SER A 324 2.86 -12.72 -26.49
C SER A 324 1.89 -12.62 -27.67
N ALA A 325 1.47 -13.74 -28.24
CA ALA A 325 0.52 -13.76 -29.35
C ALA A 325 -0.82 -13.11 -28.98
N ARG A 326 -1.33 -13.37 -27.77
CA ARG A 326 -2.52 -12.71 -27.22
C ARG A 326 -2.32 -11.20 -27.05
N LEU A 327 -1.18 -10.77 -26.52
CA LEU A 327 -0.85 -9.35 -26.37
C LEU A 327 -0.64 -8.64 -27.71
N ASP A 328 -0.19 -9.31 -28.76
CA ASP A 328 -0.08 -8.78 -30.14
C ASP A 328 -1.45 -8.67 -30.82
N ALA A 329 -2.34 -9.61 -30.54
CA ALA A 329 -3.73 -9.56 -30.97
C ALA A 329 -4.57 -8.55 -30.18
N TRP A 330 -4.15 -8.18 -28.96
CA TRP A 330 -4.88 -7.26 -28.10
C TRP A 330 -5.11 -5.91 -28.78
N ARG A 331 -6.31 -5.38 -28.57
CA ARG A 331 -6.72 -4.05 -29.03
C ARG A 331 -7.16 -3.27 -27.81
N ARG A 332 -6.66 -2.03 -27.69
CA ARG A 332 -7.03 -1.14 -26.61
C ARG A 332 -8.56 -0.97 -26.61
N PRO A 333 -9.26 -1.35 -25.53
CA PRO A 333 -10.71 -1.23 -25.49
C PRO A 333 -11.11 0.25 -25.55
N GLN A 334 -12.19 0.55 -26.28
CA GLN A 334 -12.80 1.87 -26.24
C GLN A 334 -13.64 1.97 -24.97
N ARG A 335 -13.19 2.81 -24.03
CA ARG A 335 -13.97 3.15 -22.83
C ARG A 335 -14.42 4.60 -22.92
N GLU A 336 -15.68 4.83 -22.58
CA GLU A 336 -16.22 6.18 -22.43
C GLU A 336 -15.66 6.82 -21.16
N ILE A 337 -14.54 7.53 -21.30
CA ILE A 337 -13.98 8.34 -20.21
C ILE A 337 -14.65 9.71 -20.27
N PRO A 338 -15.29 10.18 -19.18
CA PRO A 338 -15.85 11.52 -19.13
C PRO A 338 -14.80 12.59 -19.45
N THR A 339 -15.17 13.56 -20.28
CA THR A 339 -14.30 14.70 -20.59
C THR A 339 -13.96 15.49 -19.33
N GLY A 340 -12.87 16.26 -19.36
CA GLY A 340 -12.45 17.09 -18.24
C GLY A 340 -11.30 16.49 -17.44
N TYR A 341 -11.46 16.31 -16.12
CA TYR A 341 -10.34 15.88 -15.28
C TYR A 341 -9.99 14.40 -15.45
N LEU A 342 -10.98 13.49 -15.55
CA LEU A 342 -10.72 12.06 -15.68
C LEU A 342 -9.99 11.72 -16.99
N GLN A 343 -10.34 12.40 -18.09
CA GLN A 343 -9.60 12.30 -19.34
C GLN A 343 -8.13 12.74 -19.17
N ARG A 344 -7.90 13.94 -18.60
CA ARG A 344 -6.53 14.44 -18.35
C ARG A 344 -5.75 13.53 -17.40
N TYR A 345 -6.41 12.96 -16.40
CA TYR A 345 -5.80 11.99 -15.48
C TYR A 345 -5.35 10.74 -16.25
N ALA A 346 -6.25 10.12 -17.02
CA ALA A 346 -5.95 8.91 -17.79
C ALA A 346 -4.82 9.10 -18.82
N GLU A 347 -4.66 10.32 -19.35
CA GLU A 347 -3.60 10.65 -20.30
C GLU A 347 -2.22 10.87 -19.65
N LEU A 348 -2.18 11.32 -18.39
CA LEU A 348 -0.95 11.75 -17.71
C LEU A 348 -0.49 10.81 -16.60
N VAL A 349 -1.36 9.92 -16.13
CA VAL A 349 -1.07 9.09 -14.97
C VAL A 349 -0.11 7.95 -15.29
N THR A 350 0.85 7.73 -14.40
CA THR A 350 1.80 6.63 -14.45
C THR A 350 1.23 5.35 -13.83
N SER A 351 1.97 4.24 -13.93
CA SER A 351 1.53 2.96 -13.37
C SER A 351 1.52 2.97 -11.82
N ALA A 352 0.77 2.03 -11.22
CA ALA A 352 0.65 1.92 -9.77
C ALA A 352 2.00 1.64 -9.08
N ASN A 353 2.89 0.87 -9.70
CA ASN A 353 4.24 0.59 -9.19
C ASN A 353 5.16 1.82 -9.17
N THR A 354 4.74 2.95 -9.76
CA THR A 354 5.43 4.25 -9.65
C THR A 354 4.64 5.28 -8.84
N GLY A 355 3.61 4.84 -8.12
CA GLY A 355 2.79 5.69 -7.26
C GLY A 355 1.58 6.32 -7.95
N ALA A 356 1.29 5.97 -9.22
CA ALA A 356 0.23 6.59 -10.02
C ALA A 356 0.27 8.13 -9.98
N ILE A 357 1.48 8.68 -10.11
CA ILE A 357 1.70 10.13 -10.19
C ILE A 357 1.25 10.65 -11.56
N LEU A 358 1.09 11.97 -11.68
CA LEU A 358 0.88 12.60 -12.97
C LEU A 358 2.23 13.07 -13.51
N GLU A 359 2.61 12.58 -14.68
CA GLU A 359 3.84 12.99 -15.35
C GLU A 359 3.51 13.88 -16.55
N SER A 360 4.10 15.07 -16.58
CA SER A 360 4.01 15.95 -17.74
C SER A 360 4.87 15.38 -18.88
N PRO A 361 4.44 15.50 -20.15
CA PRO A 361 5.25 15.10 -21.31
C PRO A 361 6.63 15.80 -21.39
N GLN A 362 6.82 16.91 -20.68
CA GLN A 362 8.07 17.66 -20.62
C GLN A 362 9.03 17.20 -19.50
N GLY A 363 8.65 16.19 -18.71
CA GLY A 363 9.43 15.71 -17.56
C GLY A 363 9.45 16.69 -16.39
N ARG A 364 10.11 16.28 -15.29
CA ARG A 364 10.29 17.13 -14.10
C ARG A 364 11.28 18.26 -14.41
N ARG A 365 10.85 19.51 -14.28
CA ARG A 365 11.79 20.63 -14.13
C ARG A 365 12.27 20.61 -12.69
N ASP A 366 13.54 20.30 -12.47
CA ASP A 366 14.17 20.55 -11.18
C ASP A 366 14.11 22.06 -10.94
N LEU A 367 13.16 22.48 -10.12
CA LEU A 367 13.17 23.80 -9.50
C LEU A 367 14.30 23.80 -8.49
N ALA A 368 15.54 23.87 -8.99
CA ALA A 368 16.65 24.34 -8.18
C ALA A 368 16.22 25.71 -7.66
N GLY A 369 15.99 25.81 -6.34
CA GLY A 369 15.72 27.08 -5.69
C GLY A 369 16.82 28.08 -6.07
N PRO A 370 16.52 29.40 -6.04
CA PRO A 370 17.50 30.39 -6.48
C PRO A 370 18.79 30.20 -5.68
N THR A 371 19.84 29.73 -6.36
CA THR A 371 21.20 29.87 -5.87
C THR A 371 21.39 31.36 -5.71
N GLY A 372 21.50 31.82 -4.47
CA GLY A 372 21.69 33.23 -4.13
C GLY A 372 22.91 33.75 -4.88
N GLY A 373 22.65 34.40 -6.02
CA GLY A 373 23.57 35.30 -6.67
C GLY A 373 23.56 36.58 -5.88
N GLN A 374 24.70 36.85 -5.24
CA GLN A 374 25.12 38.19 -4.90
C GLN A 374 24.94 39.08 -6.12
N ASP A 375 24.21 40.18 -5.96
CA ASP A 375 24.42 41.45 -6.66
C ASP A 375 23.53 42.50 -5.99
N LEU A 376 24.08 43.13 -4.94
CA LEU A 376 24.17 44.57 -4.70
C LEU A 376 24.74 44.84 -3.30
#